data_AF-A0A2E3PFV9-F1
#
_entry.id   AF-A0A2E3PFV9-F1
#
_cell.length_a   1.000
_cell.length_b   1.000
_cell.length_c   1.000
_cell.angle_alpha   90.00
_cell.angle_beta   90.00
_cell.angle_gamma   90.00
#
_symmetry.space_group_name_H-M   'P 1'
#
loop_
_entity.id
_entity.type
_entity.pdbx_description
1 polymer ?
#
loop_
_entity_poly.entity_id
_entity_poly.type
_entity_poly.pdbx_seq_one_letter_code
_entity_poly.pdbx_strand_id
1 'polypeptide(L)'
;MLTEGARVEMRRCIKQPIPEIFAAWDAMKEAAEEHVRGDFVRAEALFRQADSPKVWEWLNSAWVGVTKNVVEMKPAGDTSVIPKSERDPDRNIAPHIRKAVLERDGYQCRYCGIPVVHADIRKIAAKLYPASVGWNNRDASKQHAGFQCLWLQFDHVEPHSHGGRSSTENVVISCALCNFGKDRFTLRQLHVEDPRLREPEHTGYDGLELLREFAVPKPRVPKAKKPAVDLCLSVQPAAGTERYFIPGAWVSSGYLLTPIIEGKSRWFKLSEEVKAEYAVRNGVGGCILVCHPKLLERRGINGALLLDTH
;
A
#
# COMPACT_ATOMS: atom_id res chain seq x y z
N MET A 1 3.73 52.15 -1.02
CA MET A 1 2.58 51.33 -0.57
C MET A 1 2.79 49.94 -1.13
N LEU A 2 3.37 49.04 -0.34
CA LEU A 2 3.50 47.63 -0.70
C LEU A 2 2.11 47.03 -0.57
N THR A 3 1.55 46.55 -1.67
CA THR A 3 0.31 45.78 -1.67
C THR A 3 0.55 44.52 -0.83
N GLU A 4 -0.09 44.45 0.33
CA GLU A 4 -0.25 43.24 1.13
C GLU A 4 -0.79 42.13 0.21
N GLY A 5 0.09 41.20 -0.17
CA GLY A 5 -0.30 40.03 -0.95
C GLY A 5 -1.37 39.28 -0.17
N ALA A 6 -2.53 39.08 -0.79
CA ALA A 6 -3.61 38.29 -0.22
C ALA A 6 -3.05 36.97 0.30
N ARG A 7 -3.08 36.76 1.62
CA ARG A 7 -2.69 35.47 2.22
C ARG A 7 -3.65 34.42 1.65
N VAL A 8 -3.12 33.51 0.85
CA VAL A 8 -3.87 32.36 0.36
C VAL A 8 -4.27 31.53 1.57
N GLU A 9 -5.58 31.44 1.82
CA GLU A 9 -6.12 30.64 2.92
C GLU A 9 -5.84 29.16 2.65
N MET A 10 -5.09 28.53 3.55
CA MET A 10 -4.75 27.11 3.45
C MET A 10 -5.89 26.27 4.04
N ARG A 11 -6.22 25.17 3.37
CA ARG A 11 -7.29 24.25 3.80
C ARG A 11 -6.72 23.17 4.71
N ARG A 12 -7.50 22.64 5.65
CA ARG A 12 -7.06 21.48 6.45
C ARG A 12 -7.11 20.14 5.70
N CYS A 13 -7.90 20.07 4.63
CA CYS A 13 -8.07 18.84 3.85
C CYS A 13 -8.52 19.13 2.41
N ILE A 14 -8.48 18.09 1.57
CA ILE A 14 -8.87 18.15 0.15
C ILE A 14 -10.36 18.44 -0.01
N LYS A 15 -11.19 17.79 0.81
CA LYS A 15 -12.65 17.88 0.77
C LYS A 15 -13.20 17.84 2.18
N GLN A 16 -14.05 18.81 2.51
CA GLN A 16 -14.67 18.90 3.83
C GLN A 16 -15.58 17.68 4.08
N PRO A 17 -15.47 17.02 5.25
CA PRO A 17 -16.37 15.92 5.62
C PRO A 17 -17.84 16.36 5.63
N ILE A 18 -18.73 15.44 5.27
CA ILE A 18 -20.19 15.63 5.36
C ILE A 18 -20.76 14.90 6.59
N PRO A 19 -21.89 15.34 7.16
CA PRO A 19 -22.51 14.70 8.33
C PRO A 19 -22.76 13.19 8.17
N GLU A 20 -23.07 12.74 6.95
CA GLU A 20 -23.34 11.33 6.66
C GLU A 20 -22.13 10.41 6.90
N ILE A 21 -20.90 10.94 6.89
CA ILE A 21 -19.70 10.17 7.24
C ILE A 21 -19.71 9.83 8.73
N PHE A 22 -20.08 10.80 9.57
CA PHE A 22 -20.18 10.61 11.01
C PHE A 22 -21.36 9.72 11.38
N ALA A 23 -22.50 9.87 10.70
CA ALA A 23 -23.62 8.94 10.85
C ALA A 23 -23.26 7.50 10.45
N ALA A 24 -22.46 7.32 9.38
CA ALA A 24 -21.97 6.00 8.99
C ALA A 24 -20.99 5.44 10.03
N TRP A 25 -20.12 6.26 10.60
CA TRP A 25 -19.26 5.85 11.72
C TRP A 25 -20.08 5.41 12.94
N ASP A 26 -21.05 6.21 13.37
CA ASP A 26 -21.89 5.90 14.54
C ASP A 26 -22.65 4.59 14.33
N ALA A 27 -23.22 4.38 13.14
CA ALA A 27 -23.88 3.12 12.79
C ALA A 27 -22.90 1.93 12.78
N MET A 28 -21.68 2.09 12.23
CA MET A 28 -20.67 1.02 12.24
C MET A 28 -20.15 0.71 13.65
N LYS A 29 -20.02 1.72 14.51
CA LYS A 29 -19.66 1.56 15.91
C LYS A 29 -20.73 0.80 16.67
N GLU A 30 -21.99 1.23 16.56
CA GLU A 30 -23.12 0.52 17.15
C GLU A 30 -23.21 -0.91 16.61
N ALA A 31 -22.99 -1.14 15.31
CA ALA A 31 -23.00 -2.47 14.73
C ALA A 31 -21.95 -3.41 15.37
N ALA A 32 -20.75 -2.90 15.64
CA ALA A 32 -19.71 -3.65 16.33
C ALA A 32 -20.10 -3.98 17.79
N GLU A 33 -20.71 -3.03 18.49
CA GLU A 33 -21.19 -3.24 19.86
C GLU A 33 -22.36 -4.24 19.93
N GLU A 34 -23.32 -4.16 19.00
CA GLU A 34 -24.44 -5.11 18.91
C GLU A 34 -23.97 -6.52 18.57
N HIS A 35 -22.94 -6.66 17.73
CA HIS A 35 -22.29 -7.96 17.49
C HIS A 35 -21.74 -8.54 18.80
N VAL A 36 -21.04 -7.73 19.60
CA VAL A 36 -20.49 -8.15 20.91
C VAL A 36 -21.61 -8.56 21.87
N ARG A 37 -22.76 -7.87 21.85
CA ARG A 37 -23.96 -8.20 22.64
C ARG A 37 -24.70 -9.46 22.14
N GLY A 38 -24.35 -9.96 20.97
CA GLY A 38 -25.00 -11.11 20.34
C GLY A 38 -26.24 -10.78 19.50
N ASP A 39 -26.55 -9.50 19.29
CA ASP A 39 -27.64 -9.07 18.40
C ASP A 39 -27.14 -8.93 16.96
N PHE A 40 -26.97 -10.08 16.32
CA PHE A 40 -26.43 -10.14 14.95
C PHE A 40 -27.39 -9.53 13.92
N VAL A 41 -28.69 -9.54 14.17
CA VAL A 41 -29.70 -9.00 13.26
C VAL A 41 -29.61 -7.48 13.24
N ARG A 42 -29.55 -6.85 14.41
CA ARG A 42 -29.37 -5.40 14.53
C ARG A 42 -28.01 -4.96 13.98
N ALA A 43 -26.95 -5.69 14.29
CA ALA A 43 -25.62 -5.40 13.75
C ALA A 43 -25.59 -5.44 12.20
N GLU A 44 -26.22 -6.43 11.57
CA GLU A 44 -26.28 -6.48 10.10
C GLU A 44 -27.07 -5.29 9.52
N ALA A 45 -28.18 -4.91 10.15
CA ALA A 45 -28.99 -3.75 9.75
C ALA A 45 -28.21 -2.44 9.85
N LEU A 46 -27.43 -2.25 10.92
CA LEU A 46 -26.59 -1.07 11.13
C LEU A 46 -25.42 -1.00 10.13
N PHE A 47 -24.77 -2.12 9.83
CA PHE A 47 -23.79 -2.15 8.73
C PHE A 47 -24.44 -1.77 7.40
N ARG A 48 -25.63 -2.30 7.10
CA ARG A 48 -26.36 -1.91 5.88
C ARG A 48 -26.70 -0.42 5.85
N GLN A 49 -27.05 0.18 6.98
CA GLN A 49 -27.30 1.62 7.10
C GLN A 49 -26.04 2.46 6.84
N ALA A 50 -24.87 1.98 7.26
CA ALA A 50 -23.60 2.66 7.04
C ALA A 50 -23.10 2.60 5.58
N ASP A 51 -23.68 1.75 4.74
CA ASP A 51 -23.41 1.67 3.31
C ASP A 51 -24.16 2.77 2.53
N SER A 52 -23.74 4.02 2.75
CA SER A 52 -24.46 5.21 2.26
C SER A 52 -24.00 5.67 0.86
N PRO A 53 -24.92 5.82 -0.12
CA PRO A 53 -24.61 6.38 -1.43
C PRO A 53 -24.02 7.79 -1.38
N LYS A 54 -24.45 8.61 -0.41
CA LYS A 54 -23.91 9.97 -0.20
C LYS A 54 -22.44 9.95 0.23
N VAL A 55 -22.08 8.99 1.08
CA VAL A 55 -20.68 8.77 1.50
C VAL A 55 -19.83 8.32 0.32
N TRP A 56 -20.37 7.41 -0.51
CA TRP A 56 -19.71 6.98 -1.76
C TRP A 56 -19.49 8.14 -2.73
N GLU A 57 -20.52 8.96 -3.00
CA GLU A 57 -20.41 10.11 -3.89
C GLU A 57 -19.39 11.13 -3.37
N TRP A 58 -19.38 11.38 -2.06
CA TRP A 58 -18.40 12.24 -1.43
C TRP A 58 -16.96 11.73 -1.65
N LEU A 59 -16.74 10.44 -1.48
CA LEU A 59 -15.44 9.79 -1.61
C LEU A 59 -14.95 9.71 -3.07
N ASN A 60 -15.77 9.12 -3.93
CA ASN A 60 -15.39 8.68 -5.27
C ASN A 60 -14.99 9.85 -6.18
N SER A 61 -15.65 11.01 -6.05
CA SER A 61 -15.40 12.17 -6.91
C SER A 61 -13.96 12.68 -6.80
N ALA A 62 -13.42 12.74 -5.58
CA ALA A 62 -12.07 13.24 -5.29
C ALA A 62 -11.01 12.15 -5.46
N TRP A 63 -11.42 10.87 -5.39
CA TRP A 63 -10.53 9.73 -5.52
C TRP A 63 -10.21 9.40 -6.98
N VAL A 64 -11.21 9.38 -7.87
CA VAL A 64 -10.99 9.06 -9.30
C VAL A 64 -10.39 10.25 -10.05
N GLY A 65 -10.76 11.47 -9.68
CA GLY A 65 -10.34 12.70 -10.33
C GLY A 65 -9.22 13.45 -9.60
N VAL A 66 -8.14 12.79 -9.21
CA VAL A 66 -7.10 13.37 -8.31
C VAL A 66 -6.53 14.71 -8.78
N THR A 67 -6.41 14.92 -10.10
CA THR A 67 -5.92 16.20 -10.67
C THR A 67 -6.86 17.37 -10.41
N LYS A 68 -8.16 17.11 -10.19
CA LYS A 68 -9.16 18.14 -9.84
C LYS A 68 -8.98 18.67 -8.41
N ASN A 69 -8.20 17.96 -7.58
CA ASN A 69 -7.88 18.39 -6.22
C ASN A 69 -6.73 19.42 -6.19
N VAL A 70 -5.95 19.53 -7.27
CA VAL A 70 -4.81 20.44 -7.40
C VAL A 70 -5.32 21.86 -7.61
N VAL A 71 -4.86 22.78 -6.76
CA VAL A 71 -5.20 24.21 -6.84
C VAL A 71 -4.16 24.93 -7.69
N GLU A 72 -2.88 24.64 -7.48
CA GLU A 72 -1.77 25.21 -8.24
C GLU A 72 -0.77 24.12 -8.60
N MET A 73 -0.40 23.98 -9.88
CA MET A 73 0.46 22.87 -10.32
C MET A 73 1.95 23.08 -9.98
N LYS A 74 2.42 24.33 -9.96
CA LYS A 74 3.83 24.69 -9.71
C LYS A 74 3.95 25.91 -8.79
N PRO A 75 3.48 25.81 -7.54
CA PRO A 75 3.56 26.92 -6.60
C PRO A 75 5.00 27.34 -6.36
N ALA A 76 5.22 28.65 -6.23
CA ALA A 76 6.54 29.19 -5.96
C ALA A 76 7.11 28.66 -4.62
N GLY A 77 8.39 28.26 -4.64
CA GLY A 77 9.07 27.72 -3.45
C GLY A 77 8.63 26.31 -3.04
N ASP A 78 7.94 25.58 -3.92
CA ASP A 78 7.64 24.16 -3.72
C ASP A 78 8.77 23.24 -4.18
N THR A 79 8.73 22.00 -3.71
CA THR A 79 9.64 20.94 -4.11
C THR A 79 9.39 20.50 -5.56
N SER A 80 10.43 19.95 -6.19
CA SER A 80 10.35 19.41 -7.55
C SER A 80 10.38 17.88 -7.55
N VAL A 81 9.81 17.27 -8.59
CA VAL A 81 9.89 15.82 -8.77
C VAL A 81 11.35 15.40 -8.97
N ILE A 82 11.84 14.51 -8.11
CA ILE A 82 13.21 14.01 -8.19
C ILE A 82 13.32 12.73 -9.03
N PRO A 83 14.48 12.45 -9.66
CA PRO A 83 14.74 11.21 -10.38
C PRO A 83 14.53 9.98 -9.50
N LYS A 84 14.08 8.86 -10.08
CA LYS A 84 13.84 7.61 -9.33
C LYS A 84 15.07 7.09 -8.59
N SER A 85 16.27 7.32 -9.13
CA SER A 85 17.55 6.96 -8.52
C SER A 85 17.86 7.69 -7.21
N GLU A 86 17.24 8.84 -7.01
CA GLU A 86 17.44 9.70 -5.83
C GLU A 86 16.31 9.53 -4.79
N ARG A 87 15.25 8.78 -5.13
CA ARG A 87 14.16 8.50 -4.20
C ARG A 87 14.56 7.41 -3.22
N ASP A 88 13.91 7.40 -2.06
CA ASP A 88 13.99 6.28 -1.12
C ASP A 88 13.72 4.96 -1.87
N PRO A 89 14.65 3.99 -1.87
CA PRO A 89 14.45 2.74 -2.59
C PRO A 89 13.28 1.92 -2.03
N ASP A 90 12.89 2.14 -0.77
CA ASP A 90 11.73 1.49 -0.18
C ASP A 90 10.58 2.47 0.07
N ARG A 91 9.62 2.49 -0.87
CA ARG A 91 8.35 3.21 -0.69
C ARG A 91 7.43 2.53 0.32
N ASN A 92 7.71 1.28 0.73
CA ASN A 92 6.88 0.60 1.71
C ASN A 92 7.13 1.16 3.11
N ILE A 93 6.04 1.41 3.83
CA ILE A 93 6.10 1.84 5.22
C ILE A 93 6.22 0.59 6.09
N ALA A 94 7.34 0.44 6.77
CA ALA A 94 7.66 -0.74 7.58
C ALA A 94 6.64 -0.94 8.72
N PRO A 95 6.40 -2.19 9.18
CA PRO A 95 5.40 -2.47 10.22
C PRO A 95 5.59 -1.71 11.53
N HIS A 96 6.85 -1.53 11.99
CA HIS A 96 7.13 -0.80 13.22
C HIS A 96 6.81 0.70 13.08
N ILE A 97 7.00 1.28 11.89
CA ILE A 97 6.64 2.67 11.58
C ILE A 97 5.12 2.82 11.57
N ARG A 98 4.40 1.90 10.92
CA ARG A 98 2.93 1.89 10.93
C ARG A 98 2.38 1.83 12.36
N LYS A 99 2.98 0.99 13.20
CA LYS A 99 2.62 0.88 14.62
C LYS A 99 2.84 2.21 15.35
N ALA A 100 4.04 2.79 15.24
CA ALA A 100 4.36 4.06 15.89
C ALA A 100 3.47 5.22 15.41
N VAL A 101 3.16 5.28 14.11
CA VAL A 101 2.26 6.28 13.53
C VAL A 101 0.83 6.10 14.02
N LEU A 102 0.33 4.86 14.11
CA LEU A 102 -1.00 4.57 14.66
C LEU A 102 -1.08 4.92 16.15
N GLU A 103 -0.04 4.61 16.93
CA GLU A 103 0.04 4.99 18.35
C GLU A 103 0.04 6.52 18.54
N ARG A 104 0.76 7.24 17.68
CA ARG A 104 0.81 8.70 17.71
C ARG A 104 -0.52 9.35 17.29
N ASP A 105 -1.11 8.89 16.20
CA ASP A 105 -2.23 9.58 15.54
C ASP A 105 -3.61 9.05 15.94
N GLY A 106 -3.67 7.84 16.52
CA GLY A 106 -4.93 7.15 16.79
C GLY A 106 -5.71 6.79 15.51
N TYR A 107 -6.99 6.48 15.70
CA TYR A 107 -7.90 6.11 14.61
C TYR A 107 -8.63 7.33 14.02
N GLN A 108 -7.88 8.42 13.78
CA GLN A 108 -8.40 9.66 13.22
C GLN A 108 -7.53 10.14 12.06
N CYS A 109 -8.16 10.57 10.97
CA CYS A 109 -7.46 11.15 9.83
C CYS A 109 -6.77 12.46 10.23
N ARG A 110 -5.45 12.53 10.10
CA ARG A 110 -4.64 13.72 10.41
C ARG A 110 -4.89 14.92 9.49
N TYR A 111 -5.60 14.73 8.37
CA TYR A 111 -6.06 15.83 7.51
C TYR A 111 -7.46 16.30 7.88
N CYS A 112 -8.50 15.54 7.52
CA CYS A 112 -9.89 15.96 7.64
C CYS A 112 -10.56 15.63 8.98
N GLY A 113 -9.89 14.88 9.87
CA GLY A 113 -10.40 14.61 11.22
C GLY A 113 -11.46 13.51 11.31
N ILE A 114 -11.87 12.87 10.21
CA ILE A 114 -12.84 11.75 10.27
C ILE A 114 -12.23 10.51 10.93
N PRO A 115 -13.03 9.65 11.58
CA PRO A 115 -12.56 8.37 12.09
C PRO A 115 -12.03 7.48 10.97
N VAL A 116 -11.14 6.55 11.30
CA VAL A 116 -10.64 5.57 10.34
C VAL A 116 -10.58 4.15 10.93
N VAL A 117 -10.73 3.15 10.06
CA VAL A 117 -10.83 1.74 10.38
C VAL A 117 -9.79 0.96 9.59
N HIS A 118 -9.04 0.10 10.28
CA HIS A 118 -8.02 -0.72 9.63
C HIS A 118 -8.62 -1.75 8.66
N ALA A 119 -7.94 -2.04 7.56
CA ALA A 119 -8.42 -2.99 6.54
C ALA A 119 -8.69 -4.39 7.10
N ASP A 120 -7.98 -4.79 8.17
CA ASP A 120 -8.20 -6.09 8.80
C ASP A 120 -9.52 -6.14 9.56
N ILE A 121 -9.94 -5.04 10.21
CA ILE A 121 -11.25 -4.96 10.86
C ILE A 121 -12.36 -5.06 9.81
N ARG A 122 -12.23 -4.34 8.69
CA ARG A 122 -13.15 -4.50 7.55
C ARG A 122 -13.23 -5.94 7.06
N LYS A 123 -12.11 -6.66 6.94
CA LYS A 123 -12.11 -8.07 6.51
C LYS A 123 -12.86 -8.97 7.49
N ILE A 124 -12.79 -8.66 8.79
CA ILE A 124 -13.57 -9.36 9.82
C ILE A 124 -15.05 -9.06 9.62
N ALA A 125 -15.44 -7.79 9.54
CA ALA A 125 -16.82 -7.38 9.30
C ALA A 125 -17.41 -8.01 8.01
N ALA A 126 -16.66 -7.99 6.90
CA ALA A 126 -17.06 -8.63 5.64
C ALA A 126 -17.25 -10.16 5.74
N LYS A 127 -16.54 -10.82 6.66
CA LYS A 127 -16.71 -12.24 6.91
C LYS A 127 -17.91 -12.53 7.80
N LEU A 128 -18.14 -11.70 8.80
CA LEU A 128 -19.27 -11.81 9.73
C LEU A 128 -20.60 -11.47 9.04
N TYR A 129 -20.58 -10.46 8.15
CA TYR A 129 -21.76 -9.87 7.53
C TYR A 129 -21.61 -9.77 6.00
N PRO A 130 -21.44 -10.88 5.27
CA PRO A 130 -21.18 -10.85 3.84
C PRO A 130 -22.33 -10.25 3.00
N ALA A 131 -23.56 -10.24 3.53
CA ALA A 131 -24.73 -9.68 2.85
C ALA A 131 -24.85 -8.14 2.96
N SER A 132 -24.27 -7.52 4.00
CA SER A 132 -24.29 -6.05 4.17
C SER A 132 -22.92 -5.40 4.00
N VAL A 133 -21.81 -6.13 4.21
CA VAL A 133 -20.45 -5.64 4.09
C VAL A 133 -19.77 -6.21 2.84
N GLY A 134 -20.23 -5.73 1.69
CA GLY A 134 -19.69 -6.10 0.39
C GLY A 134 -18.27 -5.56 0.16
N TRP A 135 -17.41 -6.35 -0.48
CA TRP A 135 -16.09 -5.87 -0.92
C TRP A 135 -15.63 -6.53 -2.23
N ASN A 136 -15.69 -5.78 -3.34
CA ASN A 136 -15.21 -6.23 -4.65
C ASN A 136 -13.90 -5.52 -5.04
N ASN A 137 -12.81 -6.27 -5.24
CA ASN A 137 -11.51 -5.69 -5.58
C ASN A 137 -11.40 -5.12 -7.01
N ARG A 138 -12.35 -5.44 -7.90
CA ARG A 138 -12.35 -4.99 -9.30
C ARG A 138 -13.35 -3.86 -9.55
N ASP A 139 -14.30 -3.67 -8.64
CA ASP A 139 -15.40 -2.73 -8.79
C ASP A 139 -15.63 -1.99 -7.47
N ALA A 140 -15.10 -0.77 -7.39
CA ALA A 140 -15.16 0.06 -6.20
C ALA A 140 -16.61 0.45 -5.82
N SER A 141 -17.54 0.47 -6.78
CA SER A 141 -18.96 0.76 -6.53
C SER A 141 -19.69 -0.37 -5.81
N LYS A 142 -19.08 -1.56 -5.77
CA LYS A 142 -19.58 -2.74 -5.04
C LYS A 142 -18.84 -2.97 -3.72
N GLN A 143 -18.17 -1.95 -3.22
CA GLN A 143 -17.55 -1.95 -1.90
C GLN A 143 -18.43 -1.15 -0.94
N HIS A 144 -18.56 -1.62 0.30
CA HIS A 144 -19.29 -0.91 1.34
C HIS A 144 -18.70 0.50 1.55
N ALA A 145 -19.51 1.53 1.31
CA ALA A 145 -19.11 2.94 1.24
C ALA A 145 -18.53 3.46 2.57
N GLY A 146 -19.14 3.13 3.71
CA GLY A 146 -18.62 3.47 5.04
C GLY A 146 -17.20 2.95 5.27
N PHE A 147 -16.98 1.64 5.16
CA PHE A 147 -15.64 1.04 5.27
C PHE A 147 -14.64 1.56 4.24
N GLN A 148 -15.10 1.97 3.06
CA GLN A 148 -14.23 2.51 2.04
C GLN A 148 -13.80 3.95 2.35
N CYS A 149 -14.73 4.80 2.79
CA CYS A 149 -14.49 6.18 3.18
C CYS A 149 -13.58 6.26 4.42
N LEU A 150 -13.90 5.44 5.43
CA LEU A 150 -13.17 5.38 6.69
C LEU A 150 -11.94 4.47 6.59
N TRP A 151 -11.51 4.03 5.41
CA TRP A 151 -10.37 3.14 5.31
C TRP A 151 -9.08 3.84 5.76
N LEU A 152 -8.49 3.35 6.85
CA LEU A 152 -7.20 3.79 7.36
C LEU A 152 -6.09 3.56 6.34
N GLN A 153 -5.40 4.64 6.00
CA GLN A 153 -4.21 4.69 5.18
C GLN A 153 -3.04 5.27 5.97
N PHE A 154 -1.83 4.95 5.52
CA PHE A 154 -0.59 5.58 5.96
C PHE A 154 -0.09 6.44 4.81
N ASP A 155 -0.27 7.76 4.91
CA ASP A 155 0.07 8.71 3.85
C ASP A 155 1.45 9.33 4.10
N HIS A 156 2.23 9.45 3.02
CA HIS A 156 3.45 10.23 3.01
C HIS A 156 3.08 11.71 2.82
N VAL A 157 3.26 12.54 3.84
CA VAL A 157 2.94 13.98 3.81
C VAL A 157 3.72 14.67 2.70
N GLU A 158 5.04 14.54 2.70
CA GLU A 158 5.86 14.80 1.53
C GLU A 158 5.79 13.58 0.59
N PRO A 159 5.36 13.75 -0.67
CA PRO A 159 5.27 12.63 -1.61
C PRO A 159 6.64 12.00 -1.89
N HIS A 160 6.65 10.68 -2.05
CA HIS A 160 7.85 9.93 -2.44
C HIS A 160 8.50 10.44 -3.74
N SER A 161 7.70 10.92 -4.70
CA SER A 161 8.20 11.52 -5.95
C SER A 161 8.93 12.85 -5.76
N HIS A 162 8.77 13.49 -4.60
CA HIS A 162 9.39 14.75 -4.21
C HIS A 162 10.48 14.57 -3.15
N GLY A 163 10.86 13.33 -2.82
CA GLY A 163 11.90 13.03 -1.83
C GLY A 163 11.40 12.56 -0.47
N GLY A 164 10.08 12.51 -0.26
CA GLY A 164 9.49 12.06 1.00
C GLY A 164 9.84 10.60 1.33
N ARG A 165 10.40 10.39 2.52
CA ARG A 165 10.84 9.07 3.02
C ARG A 165 9.73 8.34 3.75
N SER A 166 9.83 7.02 3.83
CA SER A 166 8.92 6.17 4.62
C SER A 166 9.31 6.17 6.11
N SER A 167 9.25 7.33 6.78
CA SER A 167 9.62 7.50 8.20
C SER A 167 8.46 7.99 9.07
N THR A 168 8.60 7.86 10.40
CA THR A 168 7.60 8.34 11.37
C THR A 168 7.32 9.85 11.24
N GLU A 169 8.31 10.63 10.82
CA GLU A 169 8.23 12.10 10.69
C GLU A 169 7.50 12.53 9.41
N ASN A 170 7.46 11.66 8.39
CA ASN A 170 6.83 11.98 7.11
C ASN A 170 5.54 11.18 6.86
N VAL A 171 5.23 10.18 7.68
CA VAL A 171 4.03 9.36 7.55
C VAL A 171 2.99 9.75 8.60
N VAL A 172 1.73 9.86 8.18
CA VAL A 172 0.57 10.13 9.06
C VAL A 172 -0.57 9.15 8.81
N ILE A 173 -1.46 8.99 9.79
CA ILE A 173 -2.76 8.35 9.57
C ILE A 173 -3.66 9.25 8.73
N SER A 174 -4.29 8.69 7.70
CA SER A 174 -5.26 9.39 6.87
C SER A 174 -6.41 8.48 6.46
N CYS A 175 -7.53 9.06 6.05
CA CYS A 175 -8.60 8.32 5.38
C CYS A 175 -8.27 8.05 3.90
N ALA A 176 -9.08 7.21 3.24
CA ALA A 176 -8.91 6.88 1.82
C ALA A 176 -8.92 8.13 0.92
N LEU A 177 -9.88 9.03 1.10
CA LEU A 177 -9.97 10.25 0.28
C LEU A 177 -8.69 11.08 0.40
N CYS A 178 -8.20 11.32 1.61
CA CYS A 178 -7.05 12.20 1.80
C CYS A 178 -5.77 11.59 1.22
N ASN A 179 -5.51 10.29 1.44
CA ASN A 179 -4.34 9.61 0.89
C ASN A 179 -4.40 9.52 -0.66
N PHE A 180 -5.46 8.91 -1.18
CA PHE A 180 -5.53 8.63 -2.61
C PHE A 180 -5.91 9.87 -3.44
N GLY A 181 -6.67 10.80 -2.87
CA GLY A 181 -6.99 12.09 -3.48
C GLY A 181 -5.78 13.04 -3.53
N LYS A 182 -4.84 12.92 -2.58
CA LYS A 182 -3.55 13.61 -2.61
C LYS A 182 -2.62 13.04 -3.69
N ASP A 183 -2.65 11.72 -3.85
CA ASP A 183 -1.81 11.00 -4.82
C ASP A 183 -0.33 11.38 -4.67
N ARG A 184 0.26 11.97 -5.71
CA ARG A 184 1.66 12.37 -5.77
C ARG A 184 1.88 13.85 -5.53
N PHE A 185 0.81 14.60 -5.26
CA PHE A 185 0.86 16.06 -5.14
C PHE A 185 1.33 16.50 -3.76
N THR A 186 2.07 17.59 -3.73
CA THR A 186 2.52 18.25 -2.51
C THR A 186 1.34 18.95 -1.83
N LEU A 187 1.50 19.22 -0.54
CA LEU A 187 0.53 20.01 0.20
C LEU A 187 0.37 21.43 -0.36
N ARG A 188 1.46 22.04 -0.85
CA ARG A 188 1.43 23.34 -1.52
C ARG A 188 0.60 23.29 -2.80
N GLN A 189 0.75 22.27 -3.63
CA GLN A 189 -0.07 22.11 -4.84
C GLN A 189 -1.56 21.97 -4.54
N LEU A 190 -1.88 21.40 -3.38
CA LEU A 190 -3.26 21.19 -2.94
C LEU A 190 -3.80 22.36 -2.09
N HIS A 191 -3.00 23.36 -1.73
CA HIS A 191 -3.34 24.37 -0.72
C HIS A 191 -3.86 23.70 0.57
N VAL A 192 -3.19 22.65 1.03
CA VAL A 192 -3.51 21.94 2.26
C VAL A 192 -2.44 22.22 3.31
N GLU A 193 -2.83 22.51 4.54
CA GLU A 193 -1.90 22.71 5.66
C GLU A 193 -1.16 21.41 5.98
N ASP A 194 0.08 21.53 6.49
CA ASP A 194 0.83 20.37 6.95
C ASP A 194 0.20 19.81 8.23
N PRO A 195 -0.38 18.59 8.18
CA PRO A 195 -1.10 18.02 9.32
C PRO A 195 -0.16 17.70 10.49
N ARG A 196 1.16 17.71 10.30
CA ARG A 196 2.16 17.47 11.33
C ARG A 196 2.42 18.70 12.20
N LEU A 197 2.02 19.89 11.75
CA LEU A 197 2.19 21.15 12.50
C LEU A 197 1.17 21.34 13.62
N ARG A 198 0.20 20.43 13.73
CA ARG A 198 -0.81 20.40 14.79
C ARG A 198 -0.64 19.14 15.62
N GLU A 199 -0.98 19.20 16.90
CA GLU A 199 -0.97 18.02 17.77
C GLU A 199 -2.00 16.98 17.28
N PRO A 200 -1.71 15.68 17.44
CA PRO A 200 -2.73 14.65 17.25
C PRO A 200 -3.91 14.87 18.20
N GLU A 201 -5.12 14.73 17.68
CA GLU A 201 -6.34 14.74 18.49
C GLU A 201 -6.66 13.29 18.90
N HIS A 202 -6.94 13.07 20.18
CA HIS A 202 -7.34 11.76 20.70
C HIS A 202 -8.84 11.79 21.03
N THR A 203 -9.67 11.73 19.99
CA THR A 203 -11.14 11.89 20.03
C THR A 203 -11.92 10.66 20.53
N GLY A 204 -11.24 9.61 20.99
CA GLY A 204 -11.86 8.37 21.48
C GLY A 204 -12.30 7.40 20.37
N TYR A 205 -12.01 7.68 19.10
CA TYR A 205 -12.17 6.70 18.02
C TYR A 205 -11.22 5.52 18.24
N ASP A 206 -11.79 4.32 18.22
CA ASP A 206 -11.09 3.07 18.51
C ASP A 206 -10.85 2.22 17.27
N GLY A 207 -11.28 2.67 16.08
CA GLY A 207 -11.14 1.92 14.84
C GLY A 207 -11.98 0.64 14.75
N LEU A 208 -13.03 0.52 15.58
CA LEU A 208 -13.87 -0.67 15.70
C LEU A 208 -13.08 -1.91 16.16
N GLU A 209 -12.04 -1.71 16.96
CA GLU A 209 -11.12 -2.76 17.38
C GLU A 209 -11.79 -3.86 18.21
N LEU A 210 -12.97 -3.61 18.79
CA LEU A 210 -13.84 -4.63 19.41
C LEU A 210 -14.09 -5.83 18.47
N LEU A 211 -14.17 -5.60 17.15
CA LEU A 211 -14.37 -6.68 16.18
C LEU A 211 -13.16 -7.61 16.07
N ARG A 212 -11.97 -7.20 16.53
CA ARG A 212 -10.75 -8.00 16.40
C ARG A 212 -10.84 -9.33 17.16
N GLU A 213 -11.64 -9.40 18.23
CA GLU A 213 -11.87 -10.62 19.00
C GLU A 213 -12.54 -11.73 18.17
N PHE A 214 -13.30 -11.34 17.14
CA PHE A 214 -14.01 -12.25 16.24
C PHE A 214 -13.20 -12.56 14.97
N ALA A 215 -11.93 -12.17 14.94
CA ALA A 215 -11.03 -12.54 13.87
C ALA A 215 -10.89 -14.06 13.84
N VAL A 216 -11.31 -14.68 12.73
CA VAL A 216 -11.05 -16.11 12.56
C VAL A 216 -9.53 -16.32 12.53
N PRO A 217 -8.98 -17.17 13.41
CA PRO A 217 -7.56 -17.44 13.42
C PRO A 217 -7.13 -17.87 12.03
N LYS A 218 -6.15 -17.17 11.46
CA LYS A 218 -5.46 -17.72 10.30
C LYS A 218 -4.84 -19.02 10.77
N PRO A 219 -5.05 -20.17 10.09
CA PRO A 219 -4.24 -21.33 10.35
C PRO A 219 -2.79 -20.85 10.31
N ARG A 220 -2.05 -21.07 11.40
CA ARG A 220 -0.59 -20.96 11.32
C ARG A 220 -0.19 -22.04 10.34
N VAL A 221 -0.12 -21.71 9.05
CA VAL A 221 0.75 -22.45 8.15
C VAL A 221 2.10 -22.31 8.84
N PRO A 222 2.68 -23.41 9.36
CA PRO A 222 4.02 -23.34 9.88
C PRO A 222 4.81 -22.63 8.79
N LYS A 223 5.52 -21.55 9.13
CA LYS A 223 6.68 -21.23 8.31
C LYS A 223 7.47 -22.52 8.40
N ALA A 224 7.41 -23.33 7.34
CA ALA A 224 8.32 -24.45 7.23
C ALA A 224 9.65 -23.84 7.60
N LYS A 225 10.29 -24.34 8.66
CA LYS A 225 11.72 -24.09 8.83
C LYS A 225 12.24 -24.50 7.47
N LYS A 226 12.63 -23.54 6.63
CA LYS A 226 13.35 -23.87 5.42
C LYS A 226 14.47 -24.72 5.96
N PRO A 227 14.58 -26.00 5.58
CA PRO A 227 15.76 -26.72 5.97
C PRO A 227 16.91 -25.83 5.50
N ALA A 228 17.93 -25.67 6.34
CA ALA A 228 19.22 -25.26 5.84
C ALA A 228 19.68 -26.42 4.95
N VAL A 229 19.08 -26.53 3.77
CA VAL A 229 19.55 -27.39 2.72
C VAL A 229 20.54 -26.52 1.99
N ASP A 230 21.81 -26.74 2.34
CA ASP A 230 22.87 -26.87 1.35
C ASP A 230 22.37 -27.81 0.24
N LEU A 231 21.54 -27.27 -0.65
CA LEU A 231 21.11 -27.98 -1.84
C LEU A 231 22.10 -27.63 -2.93
N CYS A 232 23.32 -28.15 -2.75
CA CYS A 232 24.22 -28.43 -3.86
C CYS A 232 23.59 -29.59 -4.66
N LEU A 233 22.49 -29.32 -5.38
CA LEU A 233 22.02 -30.26 -6.39
C LEU A 233 22.86 -30.02 -7.63
N SER A 234 23.85 -30.88 -7.84
CA SER A 234 24.35 -31.13 -9.18
C SER A 234 23.16 -31.62 -10.03
N VAL A 235 22.69 -30.79 -10.97
CA VAL A 235 21.57 -31.13 -11.85
C VAL A 235 22.09 -31.28 -13.28
N GLN A 236 21.88 -32.46 -13.87
CA GLN A 236 22.00 -32.61 -15.32
C GLN A 236 20.81 -31.93 -16.02
N PRO A 237 21.03 -31.16 -17.10
CA PRO A 237 19.98 -30.39 -17.76
C PRO A 237 18.94 -31.28 -18.44
N ALA A 238 17.67 -30.86 -18.41
CA ALA A 238 16.60 -31.45 -19.20
C ALA A 238 16.80 -31.12 -20.69
N ALA A 239 16.32 -31.98 -21.60
CA ALA A 239 16.49 -31.80 -23.04
C ALA A 239 15.99 -30.41 -23.51
N GLY A 240 16.85 -29.64 -24.17
CA GLY A 240 16.54 -28.30 -24.68
C GLY A 240 16.71 -27.14 -23.67
N THR A 241 17.31 -27.39 -22.50
CA THR A 241 17.70 -26.33 -21.55
C THR A 241 19.18 -26.00 -21.67
N GLU A 242 19.51 -24.72 -21.54
CA GLU A 242 20.89 -24.20 -21.56
C GLU A 242 21.22 -23.56 -20.21
N ARG A 243 22.53 -23.39 -19.96
CA ARG A 243 23.08 -22.78 -18.74
C ARG A 243 23.53 -21.37 -19.07
N TYR A 244 23.11 -20.39 -18.25
CA TYR A 244 23.47 -18.99 -18.41
C TYR A 244 24.03 -18.42 -17.12
N PHE A 245 25.28 -17.99 -17.10
CA PHE A 245 25.85 -17.29 -15.96
C PHE A 245 25.42 -15.82 -15.99
N ILE A 246 24.75 -15.38 -14.92
CA ILE A 246 24.32 -14.00 -14.74
C ILE A 246 25.11 -13.37 -13.59
N PRO A 247 26.13 -12.54 -13.90
CA PRO A 247 26.93 -11.84 -12.89
C PRO A 247 26.05 -11.00 -11.97
N GLY A 248 26.33 -11.03 -10.66
CA GLY A 248 25.61 -10.25 -9.65
C GLY A 248 24.16 -10.68 -9.41
N ALA A 249 23.66 -11.74 -10.04
CA ALA A 249 22.34 -12.28 -9.76
C ALA A 249 22.29 -12.99 -8.40
N TRP A 250 21.11 -13.01 -7.79
CA TRP A 250 20.87 -13.66 -6.50
C TRP A 250 19.49 -14.28 -6.44
N VAL A 251 19.34 -15.33 -5.64
CA VAL A 251 18.05 -15.98 -5.42
C VAL A 251 17.39 -15.42 -4.17
N SER A 252 16.14 -14.99 -4.29
CA SER A 252 15.31 -14.60 -3.15
C SER A 252 13.87 -14.99 -3.37
N SER A 253 13.22 -15.51 -2.33
CA SER A 253 11.78 -15.79 -2.31
C SER A 253 11.26 -16.66 -3.47
N GLY A 254 12.07 -17.61 -3.96
CA GLY A 254 11.70 -18.50 -5.08
C GLY A 254 11.86 -17.87 -6.46
N TYR A 255 12.62 -16.77 -6.54
CA TYR A 255 12.95 -16.11 -7.79
C TYR A 255 14.47 -15.94 -7.91
N LEU A 256 14.99 -16.08 -9.12
CA LEU A 256 16.26 -15.51 -9.50
C LEU A 256 16.05 -14.03 -9.84
N LEU A 257 16.71 -13.14 -9.11
CA LEU A 257 16.75 -11.71 -9.34
C LEU A 257 18.04 -11.38 -10.07
N THR A 258 17.91 -10.58 -11.11
CA THR A 258 19.06 -10.14 -11.92
C THR A 258 19.37 -8.67 -11.65
N PRO A 259 20.66 -8.27 -11.78
CA PRO A 259 21.01 -6.88 -11.98
C PRO A 259 20.35 -6.33 -13.25
N ILE A 260 20.54 -5.03 -13.50
CA ILE A 260 20.05 -4.41 -14.73
C ILE A 260 20.78 -5.05 -15.93
N ILE A 261 20.05 -5.79 -16.75
CA ILE A 261 20.52 -6.35 -18.02
C ILE A 261 19.82 -5.57 -19.13
N GLU A 262 20.58 -4.99 -20.05
CA GLU A 262 20.05 -4.18 -21.16
C GLU A 262 19.05 -3.10 -20.68
N GLY A 263 19.43 -2.37 -19.63
CA GLY A 263 18.68 -1.23 -19.10
C GLY A 263 17.43 -1.58 -18.30
N LYS A 264 17.15 -2.86 -18.00
CA LYS A 264 16.01 -3.24 -17.18
C LYS A 264 16.32 -4.39 -16.21
N SER A 265 15.79 -4.32 -14.99
CA SER A 265 15.81 -5.44 -14.04
C SER A 265 14.86 -6.56 -14.49
N ARG A 266 15.24 -7.81 -14.21
CA ARG A 266 14.44 -9.01 -14.51
C ARG A 266 14.39 -9.95 -13.32
N TRP A 267 13.34 -10.76 -13.29
CA TRP A 267 13.22 -11.89 -12.37
C TRP A 267 12.69 -13.13 -13.07
N PHE A 268 13.18 -14.29 -12.63
CA PHE A 268 12.75 -15.60 -13.11
C PHE A 268 12.18 -16.40 -11.94
N LYS A 269 10.93 -16.84 -12.06
CA LYS A 269 10.32 -17.70 -11.05
C LYS A 269 10.97 -19.07 -11.14
N LEU A 270 11.52 -19.56 -10.04
CA LEU A 270 12.14 -20.87 -9.98
C LEU A 270 11.08 -21.97 -10.00
N SER A 271 11.34 -23.02 -10.77
CA SER A 271 10.46 -24.18 -10.96
C SER A 271 11.31 -25.40 -11.35
N GLU A 272 10.66 -26.52 -11.65
CA GLU A 272 11.34 -27.70 -12.20
C GLU A 272 12.03 -27.42 -13.55
N GLU A 273 11.51 -26.46 -14.33
CA GLU A 273 12.00 -26.08 -15.67
C GLU A 273 12.96 -24.87 -15.66
N VAL A 274 12.97 -24.11 -14.57
CA VAL A 274 13.77 -22.88 -14.41
C VAL A 274 14.53 -22.95 -13.10
N LYS A 275 15.81 -23.31 -13.16
CA LYS A 275 16.65 -23.52 -11.98
C LYS A 275 17.70 -22.44 -11.89
N ALA A 276 18.16 -22.14 -10.68
CA ALA A 276 19.27 -21.24 -10.46
C ALA A 276 20.19 -21.77 -9.37
N GLU A 277 21.50 -21.69 -9.62
CA GLU A 277 22.55 -22.03 -8.66
C GLU A 277 23.52 -20.86 -8.52
N TYR A 278 24.00 -20.59 -7.31
CA TYR A 278 25.05 -19.59 -7.13
C TYR A 278 26.35 -20.10 -7.73
N ALA A 279 27.09 -19.23 -8.41
CA ALA A 279 28.39 -19.54 -8.96
C ALA A 279 29.30 -18.34 -8.94
N VAL A 280 30.60 -18.62 -8.99
CA VAL A 280 31.64 -17.62 -9.21
C VAL A 280 32.31 -17.94 -10.54
N ARG A 281 32.40 -16.95 -11.43
CA ARG A 281 33.16 -17.03 -12.69
C ARG A 281 34.15 -15.89 -12.70
N ASN A 282 35.43 -16.20 -12.90
CA ASN A 282 36.51 -15.20 -12.98
C ASN A 282 36.51 -14.21 -11.80
N GLY A 283 36.24 -14.71 -10.58
CA GLY A 283 36.18 -13.89 -9.36
C GLY A 283 34.89 -13.07 -9.17
N VAL A 284 33.94 -13.16 -10.10
CA VAL A 284 32.64 -12.46 -10.01
C VAL A 284 31.57 -13.41 -9.53
N GLY A 285 30.90 -13.07 -8.43
CA GLY A 285 29.76 -13.82 -7.90
C GLY A 285 28.48 -13.53 -8.68
N GLY A 286 27.66 -14.56 -8.89
CA GLY A 286 26.38 -14.47 -9.57
C GLY A 286 25.60 -15.77 -9.49
N CYS A 287 24.67 -15.99 -10.42
CA CYS A 287 23.95 -17.25 -10.51
C CYS A 287 23.97 -17.82 -11.93
N ILE A 288 24.05 -19.14 -12.03
CA ILE A 288 23.80 -19.89 -13.26
C ILE A 288 22.31 -20.16 -13.34
N LEU A 289 21.65 -19.59 -14.33
CA LEU A 289 20.26 -19.84 -14.70
C LEU A 289 20.21 -21.02 -15.69
N VAL A 290 19.50 -22.08 -15.35
CA VAL A 290 19.23 -23.21 -16.25
C VAL A 290 17.79 -23.10 -16.73
N CYS A 291 17.58 -22.84 -18.01
CA CYS A 291 16.24 -22.75 -18.60
C CYS A 291 16.27 -22.90 -20.13
N HIS A 292 15.10 -23.00 -20.75
CA HIS A 292 14.97 -23.00 -22.21
C HIS A 292 15.32 -21.61 -22.81
N PRO A 293 16.09 -21.51 -23.92
CA PRO A 293 16.55 -20.23 -24.51
C PRO A 293 15.45 -19.20 -24.79
N LYS A 294 14.31 -19.65 -25.34
CA LYS A 294 13.09 -18.85 -25.54
C LYS A 294 12.65 -18.02 -24.32
N LEU A 295 13.00 -18.41 -23.09
CA LEU A 295 12.66 -17.69 -21.87
C LEU A 295 13.42 -16.35 -21.74
N LEU A 296 14.66 -16.29 -22.25
CA LEU A 296 15.49 -15.09 -22.30
C LEU A 296 15.07 -14.21 -23.49
N GLU A 297 14.83 -14.82 -24.66
CA GLU A 297 14.36 -14.11 -25.87
C GLU A 297 13.07 -13.32 -25.61
N ARG A 298 12.06 -13.96 -24.99
CA ARG A 298 10.79 -13.30 -24.62
C ARG A 298 10.97 -12.12 -23.66
N ARG A 299 12.09 -12.05 -22.95
CA ARG A 299 12.42 -10.97 -22.01
C ARG A 299 13.38 -9.94 -22.62
N GLY A 300 13.70 -10.08 -23.90
CA GLY A 300 14.68 -9.26 -24.61
C GLY A 300 16.03 -9.33 -23.93
N ILE A 301 16.53 -10.54 -23.66
CA ILE A 301 17.86 -10.76 -23.12
C ILE A 301 18.62 -11.57 -24.17
N ASN A 302 19.77 -11.07 -24.62
CA ASN A 302 20.65 -11.83 -25.50
C ASN A 302 21.36 -12.96 -24.72
N GLY A 303 20.76 -14.16 -24.73
CA GLY A 303 21.29 -15.33 -24.02
C GLY A 303 22.69 -15.76 -24.46
N ALA A 304 23.10 -15.48 -25.70
CA ALA A 304 24.42 -15.85 -26.20
C ALA A 304 25.57 -15.21 -25.43
N LEU A 305 25.37 -14.01 -24.88
CA LEU A 305 26.37 -13.29 -24.08
C LEU A 305 26.50 -13.82 -22.64
N LEU A 306 25.53 -14.63 -22.21
CA LEU A 306 25.44 -15.14 -20.85
C LEU A 306 25.67 -16.65 -20.80
N LEU A 307 25.87 -17.32 -21.93
CA LEU A 307 26.07 -18.77 -21.99
C LEU A 307 27.22 -19.20 -21.07
N ASP A 308 26.91 -20.10 -20.14
CA ASP A 308 27.88 -20.72 -19.26
C ASP A 308 28.41 -21.98 -19.93
N THR A 309 29.64 -21.92 -20.43
CA THR A 309 30.33 -23.01 -21.15
C THR A 309 31.20 -23.87 -20.23
N HIS A 310 31.07 -23.71 -18.92
CA HIS A 310 31.86 -24.37 -17.87
C HIS A 310 31.09 -25.43 -17.10
#